data_AF-A0A6J7EZH6-F1
#
_entry.id   AF-A0A6J7EZH6-F1
#
_cell.length_a   1.000
_cell.length_b   1.000
_cell.length_c   1.000
_cell.angle_alpha   90.00
_cell.angle_beta   90.00
_cell.angle_gamma   90.00
#
_symmetry.space_group_name_H-M   'P 1'
#
loop_
_entity.id
_entity.type
_entity.pdbx_description
1 polymer ?
#
loop_
_entity_poly.entity_id
_entity_poly.type
_entity_poly.pdbx_seq_one_letter_code
_entity_poly.pdbx_strand_id
1 'polypeptide(L)' 'MLLAIVGLLVLDYSRFPEWAVWVLRVGLLVSPLLISGGFFGGAPRTADGPPGPLVKLIPIGAVNFGLSTLGVGLSLLISF' A
#
# COMPACT_ATOMS: atom_id res chain seq x y z
N MET A 1 -6.97 2.28 4.45
CA MET A 1 -7.69 1.31 3.60
C MET A 1 -8.61 1.99 2.60
N LEU A 2 -9.53 2.87 3.03
CA LEU A 2 -10.44 3.60 2.13
C LEU A 2 -9.71 4.31 0.97
N LEU A 3 -8.60 5.00 1.27
CA LEU A 3 -7.81 5.70 0.24
C LEU A 3 -7.26 4.76 -0.85
N ALA A 4 -6.95 3.50 -0.52
CA ALA A 4 -6.48 2.54 -1.52
C ALA A 4 -7.60 2.16 -2.49
N ILE A 5 -8.83 2.00 -1.98
CA ILE A 5 -10.01 1.74 -2.80
C ILE A 5 -10.30 2.95 -3.70
N VAL A 6 -10.29 4.16 -3.13
CA VAL A 6 -10.44 5.39 -3.91
C VAL A 6 -9.35 5.50 -4.97
N GLY A 7 -8.09 5.23 -4.62
CA GLY A 7 -6.95 5.22 -5.54
C GLY A 7 -7.14 4.26 -6.72
N LEU A 8 -7.61 3.03 -6.46
CA LEU A 8 -7.90 2.05 -7.50
C LEU A 8 -8.99 2.54 -8.47
N LEU A 9 -10.04 3.19 -7.97
CA LEU A 9 -11.13 3.73 -8.79
C LEU A 9 -10.68 4.90 -9.66
N VAL A 10 -9.83 5.79 -9.14
CA VAL A 10 -9.40 6.98 -9.90
C VAL A 10 -8.25 6.70 -10.86
N LEU A 11 -7.53 5.58 -10.70
CA LEU A 11 -6.42 5.20 -11.58
C LEU A 11 -6.85 4.94 -13.04
N ASP A 12 -8.13 4.70 -13.30
CA ASP A 12 -8.66 4.61 -14.66
C ASP A 12 -8.64 5.96 -15.41
N TYR A 13 -8.53 7.08 -14.67
CA TYR A 13 -8.37 8.43 -15.22
C TYR A 13 -6.91 8.90 -15.20
N SER A 14 -5.97 7.99 -14.93
CA SER A 14 -4.56 8.31 -14.87
C SER A 14 -4.02 8.76 -16.22
N ARG A 15 -3.11 9.74 -16.20
CA ARG A 15 -2.37 10.23 -17.37
C ARG A 15 -1.04 9.52 -17.56
N PHE A 16 -0.71 8.55 -16.71
CA PHE A 16 0.50 7.75 -16.80
C PHE A 16 0.35 6.59 -17.79
N PRO A 17 1.47 6.05 -18.31
CA PRO A 17 1.42 4.85 -19.13
C PRO A 17 0.90 3.63 -18.36
N GLU A 18 0.30 2.68 -19.07
CA GLU A 18 -0.41 1.53 -18.50
C GLU A 18 0.43 0.72 -17.50
N TRP A 19 1.72 0.50 -17.79
CA TRP A 19 2.59 -0.24 -16.89
C TRP A 19 2.73 0.45 -15.52
N ALA A 20 2.80 1.78 -15.49
CA ALA A 20 2.93 2.55 -14.25
C ALA A 20 1.61 2.53 -13.47
N VAL A 21 0.47 2.61 -14.17
CA VAL A 21 -0.86 2.43 -13.57
C VAL A 21 -0.95 1.06 -12.89
N TRP A 22 -0.48 -0.01 -13.55
CA TRP A 22 -0.44 -1.34 -12.96
C TRP A 22 0.44 -1.44 -11.71
N VAL A 23 1.62 -0.82 -11.72
CA VAL A 23 2.48 -0.75 -10.53
C VAL A 23 1.74 -0.08 -9.37
N LEU A 24 1.05 1.04 -9.61
CA LEU A 24 0.26 1.73 -8.58
C LEU A 24 -0.91 0.88 -8.09
N ARG A 25 -1.62 0.18 -8.98
CA ARG A 25 -2.71 -0.75 -8.61
C ARG A 25 -2.21 -1.85 -7.68
N VAL A 26 -1.12 -2.50 -8.05
CA VAL A 26 -0.51 -3.56 -7.23
C VAL A 26 -0.04 -2.99 -5.90
N GLY A 27 0.61 -1.82 -5.90
CA GLY A 27 1.05 -1.14 -4.70
C GLY A 27 -0.12 -0.87 -3.73
N LEU A 28 -1.21 -0.29 -4.22
CA LEU A 28 -2.42 -0.03 -3.42
C LEU A 28 -3.09 -1.30 -2.90
N LEU A 29 -3.06 -2.41 -3.66
CA LEU A 29 -3.64 -3.70 -3.26
C LEU A 29 -2.79 -4.43 -2.22
N VAL A 30 -1.47 -4.44 -2.41
CA VAL A 30 -0.51 -5.18 -1.57
C VAL A 30 -0.31 -4.49 -0.22
N SER A 31 -0.37 -3.15 -0.18
CA SER A 31 -0.23 -2.37 1.05
C SER A 31 -1.15 -2.82 2.21
N PRO A 32 -2.48 -2.98 2.02
CA PRO A 32 -3.38 -3.62 2.97
C PRO A 32 -2.87 -4.93 3.52
N LEU A 33 -2.44 -5.82 2.63
CA LEU A 33 -2.08 -7.18 2.97
C LEU A 33 -0.80 -7.20 3.80
N LEU A 34 0.16 -6.33 3.49
CA LEU A 34 1.40 -6.17 4.25
C LEU A 34 1.13 -5.59 5.64
N ILE A 35 0.30 -4.55 5.74
CA ILE A 35 -0.02 -3.91 7.03
C ILE A 35 -0.80 -4.88 7.92
N SER A 36 -1.90 -5.44 7.41
CA SER A 36 -2.72 -6.38 8.18
C SER A 36 -1.99 -7.69 8.47
N GLY A 37 -1.30 -8.26 7.48
CA GLY A 37 -0.48 -9.46 7.66
C GLY A 37 0.67 -9.25 8.65
N GLY A 38 1.30 -8.08 8.62
CA GLY A 38 2.33 -7.70 9.60
C GLY A 38 1.80 -7.49 11.00
N PHE A 39 0.62 -6.87 11.14
CA PHE A 39 -0.04 -6.66 12.43
C PHE A 39 -0.48 -7.99 13.07
N PHE A 40 -1.28 -8.79 12.34
CA PHE A 40 -1.82 -10.03 12.88
C PHE A 40 -0.76 -11.15 12.95
N GLY A 41 0.09 -11.26 11.95
CA GLY A 41 1.17 -12.25 11.93
C GLY A 41 2.34 -11.90 12.86
N GLY A 42 2.56 -10.62 13.13
CA GLY A 42 3.61 -10.11 14.03
C GLY A 42 3.17 -9.95 15.48
N ALA A 43 1.89 -10.16 15.80
CA ALA A 43 1.36 -9.99 17.15
C ALA A 43 2.09 -10.91 18.16
N PRO A 44 2.41 -10.41 19.37
CA PRO A 44 2.90 -11.24 20.46
C PRO A 44 1.97 -12.40 20.77
N ARG A 45 2.54 -13.58 21.04
CA ARG A 45 1.77 -14.78 21.45
C ARG A 45 1.50 -14.84 22.95
N THR A 46 2.11 -13.93 23.71
CA THR A 46 1.97 -13.77 25.16
C THR A 46 1.88 -12.27 25.46
N ALA A 47 1.26 -11.90 26.60
CA ALA A 47 0.99 -10.50 26.94
C ALA A 47 2.26 -9.61 26.96
N ASP A 48 3.39 -10.14 27.44
CA ASP A 48 4.68 -9.45 27.51
C ASP A 48 5.68 -9.94 26.45
N GLY A 49 5.21 -10.73 25.47
CA GLY A 49 6.07 -11.26 24.41
C GLY A 49 6.51 -10.15 23.45
N PRO A 50 7.74 -10.19 22.93
CA PRO A 50 8.13 -9.27 21.87
C PRO A 50 7.30 -9.53 20.59
N PRO A 51 7.06 -8.51 19.76
CA PRO A 51 6.49 -8.71 18.43
C PRO A 51 7.34 -9.67 17.60
N GLY A 52 6.68 -10.55 16.85
CA GLY A 52 7.35 -11.44 15.91
C GLY A 52 7.98 -10.69 14.73
N PRO A 53 8.86 -11.35 13.95
CA PRO A 53 9.56 -10.72 12.82
C PRO A 53 8.63 -10.14 11.75
N LEU A 54 7.41 -10.68 11.64
CA LEU A 54 6.37 -10.22 10.70
C LEU A 54 5.91 -8.78 10.97
N VAL A 55 6.14 -8.23 12.17
CA VAL A 55 5.84 -6.81 12.47
C VAL A 55 6.53 -5.85 11.50
N LYS A 56 7.67 -6.26 10.92
CA LYS A 56 8.43 -5.49 9.93
C LYS A 56 7.67 -5.28 8.62
N LEU A 57 6.64 -6.08 8.33
CA LEU A 57 5.78 -5.87 7.15
C LEU A 57 4.91 -4.62 7.30
N ILE A 58 4.61 -4.18 8.52
CA ILE A 58 3.81 -2.98 8.78
C ILE A 58 4.47 -1.72 8.18
N PRO A 59 5.73 -1.36 8.54
CA PRO A 59 6.37 -0.18 7.95
C PRO A 59 6.60 -0.35 6.44
N ILE A 60 6.89 -1.56 5.95
CA ILE A 60 7.03 -1.81 4.50
C ILE A 60 5.71 -1.51 3.77
N GLY A 61 4.59 -2.01 4.29
CA GLY A 61 3.26 -1.75 3.75
C GLY A 61 2.88 -0.28 3.84
N ALA A 62 3.26 0.42 4.91
CA ALA A 62 3.01 1.85 5.08
C ALA A 62 3.80 2.70 4.07
N VAL A 63 5.07 2.39 3.84
CA VAL A 63 5.90 3.06 2.82
C VAL A 63 5.33 2.82 1.43
N ASN A 64 5.01 1.57 1.10
CA ASN A 64 4.40 1.21 -0.18
C ASN A 64 3.07 1.94 -0.41
N PHE A 65 2.23 2.04 0.62
CA PHE A 65 0.97 2.77 0.58
C PHE A 65 1.19 4.27 0.33
N GLY A 66 2.15 4.88 1.04
CA GLY A 66 2.47 6.30 0.88
C GLY A 66 2.97 6.62 -0.53
N LEU A 67 3.92 5.84 -1.04
CA LEU A 67 4.44 6.00 -2.40
C LEU A 67 3.37 5.77 -3.46
N SER A 68 2.54 4.74 -3.31
CA SER A 68 1.44 4.46 -4.24
C SER A 68 0.40 5.58 -4.22
N THR A 69 0.06 6.10 -3.04
CA THR A 69 -0.90 7.21 -2.90
C THR A 69 -0.38 8.48 -3.55
N LEU A 70 0.88 8.84 -3.30
CA LEU A 70 1.53 9.98 -3.96
C LEU A 70 1.59 9.77 -5.47
N GLY A 71 1.94 8.56 -5.91
CA GLY A 71 1.95 8.17 -7.31
C GLY A 71 0.60 8.33 -7.99
N VAL A 72 -0.51 7.91 -7.35
CA VAL A 72 -1.88 8.17 -7.84
C VAL A 72 -2.10 9.67 -8.02
N GLY A 73 -1.83 10.48 -7.00
CA GLY A 73 -2.00 11.94 -7.07
C GLY A 73 -1.21 12.58 -8.21
N LEU A 74 0.06 12.22 -8.35
CA LEU A 74 0.91 12.69 -9.45
C LEU A 74 0.38 12.25 -10.82
N SER A 75 -0.11 11.00 -10.91
CA SER A 75 -0.63 10.45 -12.16
C SER A 75 -1.88 11.13 -12.68
N LEU A 76 -2.64 11.80 -11.80
CA LEU A 76 -3.81 12.58 -12.18
C LEU A 76 -3.45 14.01 -12.63
N LEU A 77 -2.30 14.51 -12.17
CA LEU A 77 -1.87 15.90 -12.40
C LEU A 77 -0.95 16.05 -13.60
N ILE A 78 -0.03 15.10 -13.78
CA ILE A 78 1.09 15.19 -14.72
C ILE A 78 0.97 14.10 -15.78
N SER A 79 1.18 14.43 -17.05
CA SER A 79 1.37 13.41 -18.10
C SER A 79 2.86 13.20 -18.34
N PHE A 80 3.25 11.94 -18.57
CA PHE A 80 4.58 11.56 -19.06
C PHE A 80 4.47 11.09 -20.51
#